data_AF-A0A0X3QCQ1-F1
#
_entry.id   AF-A0A0X3QCQ1-F1
#
_cell.length_a   1.000
_cell.length_b   1.000
_cell.length_c   1.000
_cell.angle_alpha   90.00
_cell.angle_beta   90.00
_cell.angle_gamma   90.00
#
_symmetry.space_group_name_H-M   'P 1'
#
loop_
_entity.id
_entity.type
_entity.pdbx_description
1 polymer ?
#
loop_
_entity_poly.entity_id
_entity_poly.type
_entity_poly.pdbx_seq_one_letter_code
_entity_poly.pdbx_strand_id
1 'polypeptide(L)'
;MNLAAEKFQEFIDKNDELTERGVCVRVIGNLSLLPPVVRRLAAQVMLLTRHNTKATLNILLAYATRDELTHAAESIRLGVQEGVLLESDISPDVISRCCYLRASQPVDIIVRTSGEVRLSDFMVWQAVESSAVFYFFKTFWPTFTFWHLAAAILRFQFNRMVLRTPSDSSATHTPNNVPYFDSMGKSNFGTAKRLTAFFDLVEERELSTLQNHANSSHPLGSDDRTDQ
;
A
#
# COMPACT_ATOMS: atom_id res chain seq x y z
N MET A 1 -1.65 -13.83 -16.64
CA MET A 1 -2.64 -13.13 -15.79
C MET A 1 -3.80 -14.01 -15.31
N ASN A 2 -3.99 -15.23 -15.85
CA ASN A 2 -5.07 -16.14 -15.43
C ASN A 2 -5.03 -16.49 -13.95
N LEU A 3 -3.84 -16.77 -13.38
CA LEU A 3 -3.69 -17.07 -11.96
C LEU A 3 -4.20 -15.93 -11.05
N ALA A 4 -3.94 -14.68 -11.41
CA ALA A 4 -4.42 -13.53 -10.63
C ALA A 4 -5.95 -13.42 -10.69
N ALA A 5 -6.54 -13.61 -11.88
CA ALA A 5 -8.00 -13.62 -12.03
C ALA A 5 -8.64 -14.76 -11.22
N GLU A 6 -8.10 -15.97 -11.33
CA GLU A 6 -8.56 -17.15 -10.59
C GLU A 6 -8.50 -16.91 -9.07
N LYS A 7 -7.39 -16.38 -8.55
CA LYS A 7 -7.23 -16.15 -7.11
C LYS A 7 -8.07 -14.99 -6.59
N PHE A 8 -8.28 -13.93 -7.37
CA PHE A 8 -9.22 -12.88 -6.98
C PHE A 8 -10.66 -13.38 -7.02
N GLN A 9 -11.04 -14.20 -7.99
CA GLN A 9 -12.35 -14.85 -8.01
C GLN A 9 -12.52 -15.76 -6.78
N GLU A 10 -11.50 -16.55 -6.43
CA GLU A 10 -11.53 -17.40 -5.23
C GLU A 10 -11.73 -16.59 -3.94
N PHE A 11 -11.14 -15.38 -3.82
CA PHE A 11 -11.39 -14.49 -2.68
C PHE A 11 -12.84 -13.98 -2.64
N ILE A 12 -13.44 -13.67 -3.79
CA ILE A 12 -14.84 -13.25 -3.88
C ILE A 12 -15.75 -14.40 -3.45
N ASP A 13 -15.50 -15.61 -3.98
CA ASP A 13 -16.30 -16.80 -3.69
C ASP A 13 -16.21 -17.20 -2.21
N LYS A 14 -15.07 -16.92 -1.54
CA LYS A 14 -14.83 -17.18 -0.12
C LYS A 14 -14.98 -15.94 0.77
N ASN A 15 -15.78 -14.96 0.36
CA ASN A 15 -15.95 -13.71 1.10
C ASN A 15 -16.36 -13.94 2.58
N ASP A 16 -17.24 -14.89 2.85
CA ASP A 16 -17.72 -15.18 4.22
C ASP A 16 -16.56 -15.57 5.16
N GLU A 17 -15.60 -16.38 4.68
CA GLU A 17 -14.40 -16.75 5.44
C GLU A 17 -13.50 -15.53 5.69
N LEU A 18 -13.34 -14.65 4.70
CA LEU A 18 -12.56 -13.42 4.82
C LEU A 18 -13.17 -12.46 5.83
N THR A 19 -14.51 -12.33 5.82
CA THR A 19 -15.26 -11.51 6.78
C THR A 19 -15.18 -12.08 8.20
N GLU A 20 -15.36 -13.39 8.38
CA GLU A 20 -15.22 -14.05 9.69
C GLU A 20 -13.83 -13.81 10.31
N ARG A 21 -12.79 -13.99 9.49
CA ARG A 21 -11.39 -13.75 9.85
C ARG A 21 -11.03 -12.26 9.90
N GLY A 22 -11.90 -11.38 9.42
CA GLY A 22 -11.69 -9.93 9.39
C GLY A 22 -10.47 -9.52 8.55
N VAL A 23 -10.24 -10.17 7.41
CA VAL A 23 -9.12 -9.86 6.51
C VAL A 23 -9.53 -8.80 5.49
N CYS A 24 -8.86 -7.65 5.50
CA CYS A 24 -8.93 -6.61 4.47
C CYS A 24 -7.90 -6.92 3.37
N VAL A 25 -8.36 -7.14 2.15
CA VAL A 25 -7.48 -7.39 0.99
C VAL A 25 -7.37 -6.12 0.17
N ARG A 26 -6.14 -5.67 -0.10
CA ARG A 26 -5.86 -4.49 -0.92
C ARG A 26 -4.95 -4.86 -2.07
N VAL A 27 -5.29 -4.46 -3.29
CA VAL A 27 -4.41 -4.62 -4.45
C VAL A 27 -3.75 -3.26 -4.73
N ILE A 28 -2.42 -3.22 -4.63
CA ILE A 28 -1.62 -2.00 -4.59
C ILE A 28 -0.78 -1.88 -5.87
N GLY A 29 -0.84 -0.75 -6.56
CA GLY A 29 -0.11 -0.48 -7.80
C GLY A 29 -1.00 0.15 -8.86
N ASN A 30 -0.48 0.29 -10.08
CA ASN A 30 -1.20 0.93 -11.17
C ASN A 30 -2.20 -0.04 -11.81
N LEU A 31 -3.43 -0.06 -11.27
CA LEU A 31 -4.49 -0.94 -11.73
C LEU A 31 -4.86 -0.71 -13.20
N SER A 32 -4.59 0.48 -13.76
CA SER A 32 -4.89 0.77 -15.17
C SER A 32 -4.08 -0.09 -16.15
N LEU A 33 -2.92 -0.58 -15.72
CA LEU A 33 -2.05 -1.48 -16.48
C LEU A 33 -2.50 -2.95 -16.44
N LEU A 34 -3.46 -3.29 -15.57
CA LEU A 34 -3.97 -4.65 -15.45
C LEU A 34 -5.02 -4.93 -16.54
N PRO A 35 -5.10 -6.18 -17.06
CA PRO A 35 -6.18 -6.58 -17.94
C PRO A 35 -7.55 -6.30 -17.31
N PRO A 36 -8.58 -5.90 -18.09
CA PRO A 36 -9.87 -5.47 -17.56
C PRO A 36 -10.51 -6.45 -16.58
N VAL A 37 -10.41 -7.77 -16.85
CA VAL A 37 -10.95 -8.81 -15.97
C VAL A 37 -10.25 -8.82 -14.60
N VAL A 38 -8.91 -8.78 -14.58
CA VAL A 38 -8.14 -8.76 -13.33
C VAL A 38 -8.41 -7.48 -12.55
N ARG A 39 -8.46 -6.34 -13.23
CA ARG A 39 -8.76 -5.03 -12.62
C ARG A 39 -10.13 -5.01 -11.95
N ARG A 40 -11.16 -5.54 -12.62
CA ARG A 40 -12.51 -5.66 -12.07
C ARG A 40 -12.55 -6.55 -10.83
N LEU A 41 -11.97 -7.75 -10.90
CA LEU A 41 -11.96 -8.69 -9.79
C LEU A 41 -11.16 -8.16 -8.59
N ALA A 42 -10.01 -7.53 -8.83
CA ALA A 42 -9.24 -6.82 -7.81
C ALA A 42 -10.10 -5.75 -7.12
N ALA A 43 -10.81 -4.92 -7.89
CA ALA A 43 -11.69 -3.88 -7.35
C ALA A 43 -12.84 -4.46 -6.51
N GLN A 44 -13.45 -5.56 -6.96
CA GLN A 44 -14.51 -6.24 -6.23
C GLN A 44 -14.01 -6.81 -4.89
N VAL A 45 -12.88 -7.51 -4.87
CA VAL A 45 -12.26 -8.03 -3.63
C VAL A 45 -11.96 -6.91 -2.64
N MET A 46 -11.40 -5.80 -3.14
CA MET A 46 -11.09 -4.64 -2.30
C MET A 46 -12.34 -4.02 -1.69
N LEU A 47 -13.42 -3.85 -2.47
CA LEU A 47 -14.68 -3.29 -1.98
C LEU A 47 -15.38 -4.22 -0.98
N LEU A 48 -15.40 -5.53 -1.24
CA LEU A 48 -16.01 -6.52 -0.35
C LEU A 48 -15.35 -6.58 1.02
N THR A 49 -14.02 -6.45 1.05
CA THR A 49 -13.22 -6.62 2.28
C THR A 49 -12.81 -5.28 2.93
N ARG A 50 -13.20 -4.12 2.38
CA ARG A 50 -12.71 -2.80 2.83
C ARG A 50 -12.98 -2.46 4.31
N HIS A 51 -14.05 -3.01 4.87
CA HIS A 51 -14.48 -2.73 6.26
C HIS A 51 -13.92 -3.73 7.27
N ASN A 52 -13.17 -4.74 6.81
CA ASN A 52 -12.52 -5.70 7.68
C ASN A 52 -11.30 -5.06 8.36
N THR A 53 -11.09 -5.32 9.65
CA THR A 53 -10.09 -4.60 10.45
C THR A 53 -9.12 -5.50 11.23
N LYS A 54 -9.30 -6.82 11.26
CA LYS A 54 -8.46 -7.73 12.05
C LYS A 54 -7.08 -7.95 11.44
N ALA A 55 -7.00 -8.07 10.12
CA ALA A 55 -5.74 -8.22 9.38
C ALA A 55 -5.82 -7.50 8.03
N THR A 56 -4.69 -7.06 7.50
CA THR A 56 -4.59 -6.49 6.15
C THR A 56 -3.60 -7.30 5.31
N LEU A 57 -4.02 -7.68 4.11
CA LEU A 57 -3.17 -8.28 3.07
C LEU A 57 -3.04 -7.31 1.91
N ASN A 58 -1.86 -6.73 1.74
CA ASN A 58 -1.52 -5.90 0.58
C ASN A 58 -0.87 -6.78 -0.50
N ILE A 59 -1.50 -6.87 -1.67
CA ILE A 59 -1.01 -7.59 -2.83
C ILE A 59 -0.52 -6.56 -3.86
N LEU A 60 0.79 -6.42 -4.01
CA LEU A 60 1.39 -5.43 -4.89
C LEU A 60 1.45 -5.98 -6.32
N LEU A 61 0.64 -5.44 -7.24
CA LEU A 61 0.51 -5.86 -8.64
C LEU A 61 0.65 -4.65 -9.57
N ALA A 62 1.43 -4.79 -10.64
CA ALA A 62 1.82 -3.65 -11.50
C ALA A 62 2.34 -2.47 -10.64
N TYR A 63 3.18 -2.79 -9.66
CA TYR A 63 3.70 -1.85 -8.67
C TYR A 63 5.21 -1.64 -8.88
N ALA A 64 5.63 -0.39 -8.75
CA ALA A 64 7.00 0.04 -8.56
C ALA A 64 6.99 1.30 -7.68
N THR A 65 7.99 1.49 -6.83
CA THR A 65 8.03 2.67 -5.93
C THR A 65 8.09 3.96 -6.73
N ARG A 66 8.82 3.98 -7.85
CA ARG A 66 8.87 5.14 -8.74
C ARG A 66 7.51 5.51 -9.36
N ASP A 67 6.72 4.51 -9.73
CA ASP A 67 5.36 4.71 -10.24
C ASP A 67 4.43 5.23 -9.12
N GLU A 68 4.51 4.67 -7.92
CA GLU A 68 3.78 5.16 -6.74
C GLU A 68 4.10 6.63 -6.43
N LEU A 69 5.38 7.01 -6.44
CA LEU A 69 5.78 8.41 -6.19
C LEU A 69 5.33 9.35 -7.32
N THR A 70 5.32 8.88 -8.56
CA THR A 70 4.79 9.65 -9.70
C THR A 70 3.28 9.88 -9.52
N HIS A 71 2.54 8.85 -9.12
CA HIS A 71 1.11 8.98 -8.80
C HIS A 71 0.85 9.93 -7.63
N ALA A 72 1.66 9.86 -6.58
CA ALA A 72 1.56 10.78 -5.44
C ALA A 72 1.80 12.24 -5.87
N ALA A 73 2.83 12.48 -6.70
CA ALA A 73 3.12 13.80 -7.24
C ALA A 73 1.98 14.35 -8.12
N GLU A 74 1.36 13.51 -8.96
CA GLU A 74 0.19 13.90 -9.75
C GLU A 74 -1.02 14.26 -8.88
N SER A 75 -1.27 13.49 -7.81
CA SER A 75 -2.35 13.79 -6.86
C SER A 75 -2.15 15.14 -6.18
N ILE A 76 -0.91 15.43 -5.75
CA ILE A 76 -0.53 16.73 -5.17
C ILE A 76 -0.70 17.86 -6.19
N ARG A 77 -0.21 17.66 -7.42
CA ARG A 77 -0.33 18.64 -8.51
C ARG A 77 -1.79 19.01 -8.77
N LEU A 78 -2.68 18.03 -8.83
CA LEU A 78 -4.12 18.25 -8.99
C LEU A 78 -4.71 19.00 -7.79
N GLY A 79 -4.35 18.63 -6.56
CA GLY A 79 -4.79 19.33 -5.36
C GLY A 79 -4.40 20.81 -5.34
N VAL A 80 -3.18 21.14 -5.79
CA VAL A 80 -2.72 22.53 -5.92
C VAL A 80 -3.48 23.27 -7.03
N GLN A 81 -3.66 22.63 -8.19
CA GLN A 81 -4.38 23.21 -9.33
C GLN A 81 -5.85 23.54 -8.98
N GLU A 82 -6.47 22.73 -8.13
CA GLU A 82 -7.85 22.91 -7.68
C GLU A 82 -7.98 23.86 -6.48
N GLY A 83 -6.87 24.37 -5.96
CA GLY A 83 -6.83 25.30 -4.83
C GLY A 83 -7.19 24.69 -3.48
N VAL A 84 -7.30 23.36 -3.39
CA VAL A 84 -7.57 22.64 -2.13
C VAL A 84 -6.29 22.41 -1.30
N LEU A 85 -5.13 22.44 -1.97
CA LEU A 85 -3.80 22.35 -1.38
C LEU A 85 -2.98 23.59 -1.78
N LEU A 86 -2.12 24.10 -0.88
CA LEU A 86 -1.14 25.14 -1.25
C LEU A 86 0.23 24.52 -1.50
N GLU A 87 1.05 25.16 -2.33
CA GLU A 87 2.44 24.74 -2.57
C GLU A 87 3.26 24.67 -1.26
N SER A 88 3.00 25.59 -0.33
CA SER A 88 3.64 25.63 1.00
C SER A 88 3.23 24.48 1.92
N ASP A 89 2.14 23.77 1.61
CA ASP A 89 1.68 22.62 2.40
C ASP A 89 2.38 21.32 1.99
N ILE A 90 3.12 21.30 0.87
CA ILE A 90 3.80 20.10 0.36
C ILE A 90 4.97 19.74 1.28
N SER A 91 4.94 18.50 1.78
CA SER A 91 5.96 17.95 2.68
C SER A 91 6.12 16.45 2.45
N PRO A 92 7.16 15.80 3.02
CA PRO A 92 7.29 14.35 2.99
C PRO A 92 6.05 13.62 3.53
N ASP A 93 5.39 14.13 4.58
CA ASP A 93 4.15 13.55 5.11
C ASP A 93 3.01 13.59 4.07
N VAL A 94 2.88 14.70 3.34
CA VAL A 94 1.88 14.81 2.27
C VAL A 94 2.16 13.81 1.15
N ILE A 95 3.42 13.59 0.80
CA ILE A 95 3.82 12.56 -0.18
C ILE A 95 3.45 11.17 0.35
N SER A 96 3.84 10.82 1.59
CA SER A 96 3.50 9.54 2.22
C SER A 96 2.00 9.27 2.25
N ARG A 97 1.20 10.30 2.55
CA ARG A 97 -0.26 10.22 2.55
C ARG A 97 -0.88 10.19 1.16
N CYS A 98 -0.13 10.48 0.10
CA CYS A 98 -0.56 10.31 -1.30
C CYS A 98 -0.09 9.00 -1.93
N CYS A 99 0.83 8.26 -1.30
CA CYS A 99 1.26 6.94 -1.75
C CYS A 99 0.13 5.90 -1.64
N TYR A 100 0.16 4.86 -2.48
CA TYR A 100 -0.84 3.79 -2.46
C TYR A 100 -0.93 3.09 -1.10
N LEU A 101 0.22 2.98 -0.41
CA LEU A 101 0.33 2.32 0.89
C LEU A 101 -0.08 3.19 2.09
N ARG A 102 -0.61 4.41 1.90
CA ARG A 102 -0.98 5.38 2.95
C ARG A 102 -1.77 4.80 4.14
N ALA A 103 -2.64 3.82 3.90
CA ALA A 103 -3.51 3.21 4.92
C ALA A 103 -2.87 1.98 5.59
N SER A 104 -1.60 1.69 5.31
CA SER A 104 -0.87 0.55 5.85
C SER A 104 -0.07 0.95 7.08
N GLN A 105 0.17 -0.01 7.97
CA GLN A 105 1.11 0.18 9.06
C GLN A 105 2.54 0.31 8.51
N PRO A 106 3.45 1.00 9.23
CA PRO A 106 4.86 1.08 8.88
C PRO A 106 5.50 -0.29 8.65
N VAL A 107 6.49 -0.34 7.77
CA VAL A 107 7.10 -1.60 7.32
C VAL A 107 8.27 -1.93 8.25
N ASP A 108 8.13 -2.96 9.07
CA ASP A 108 9.22 -3.35 9.98
C ASP A 108 10.29 -4.21 9.30
N ILE A 109 9.87 -5.12 8.42
CA ILE A 109 10.74 -6.14 7.83
C ILE A 109 10.44 -6.28 6.34
N ILE A 110 11.48 -6.24 5.51
CA ILE A 110 11.40 -6.63 4.10
C ILE A 110 12.19 -7.91 3.90
N VAL A 111 11.48 -8.98 3.55
CA VAL A 111 12.07 -10.28 3.25
C VAL A 111 12.13 -10.46 1.74
N ARG A 112 13.32 -10.77 1.22
CA ARG A 112 13.53 -11.13 -0.18
C ARG A 112 14.18 -12.50 -0.28
N THR A 113 13.66 -13.34 -1.17
CA THR A 113 14.12 -14.70 -1.42
C THR A 113 15.03 -14.76 -2.65
N SER A 114 15.44 -15.97 -3.05
CA SER A 114 16.25 -16.30 -4.23
C SER A 114 17.69 -15.78 -4.26
N GLY A 115 18.21 -15.25 -3.15
CA GLY A 115 19.61 -14.83 -3.00
C GLY A 115 19.95 -13.46 -3.59
N GLU A 116 18.98 -12.75 -4.15
CA GLU A 116 19.18 -11.45 -4.79
C GLU A 116 19.29 -10.34 -3.74
N VAL A 117 20.40 -9.58 -3.75
CA VAL A 117 20.65 -8.49 -2.78
C VAL A 117 20.37 -7.12 -3.42
N ARG A 118 19.08 -6.87 -3.71
CA ARG A 118 18.58 -5.57 -4.18
C ARG A 118 17.12 -5.40 -3.77
N LEU A 119 16.56 -4.20 -3.90
CA LEU A 119 15.13 -3.97 -3.63
C LEU A 119 14.24 -4.14 -4.87
N SER A 120 14.80 -4.00 -6.09
CA SER A 120 14.01 -4.07 -7.33
C SER A 120 12.80 -3.12 -7.33
N ASP A 121 13.00 -1.88 -6.86
CA ASP A 121 11.97 -0.84 -6.84
C ASP A 121 10.75 -1.18 -5.95
N PHE A 122 10.94 -2.00 -4.91
CA PHE A 122 9.89 -2.44 -4.00
C PHE A 122 9.90 -1.66 -2.68
N MET A 123 8.83 -0.90 -2.42
CA MET A 123 8.53 -0.21 -1.16
C MET A 123 9.68 0.66 -0.63
N VAL A 124 10.44 1.31 -1.52
CA VAL A 124 11.67 2.03 -1.13
C VAL A 124 11.36 3.22 -0.23
N TRP A 125 10.30 3.98 -0.53
CA TRP A 125 9.86 5.12 0.27
C TRP A 125 9.48 4.69 1.69
N GLN A 126 8.59 3.69 1.79
CA GLN A 126 8.10 3.19 3.07
C GLN A 126 9.21 2.54 3.88
N ALA A 127 10.12 1.81 3.23
CA ALA A 127 11.22 1.14 3.92
C ALA A 127 12.21 2.14 4.57
N VAL A 128 12.44 3.29 3.93
CA VAL A 128 13.27 4.35 4.49
C VAL A 128 12.53 5.06 5.62
N GLU A 129 11.26 5.41 5.40
CA GLU A 129 10.42 6.11 6.39
C GLU A 129 10.31 5.33 7.71
N SER A 130 10.16 4.00 7.65
CA SER A 130 10.02 3.15 8.83
C SER A 130 11.33 2.53 9.32
N SER A 131 12.48 2.85 8.69
CA SER A 131 13.77 2.20 8.98
C SER A 131 13.69 0.66 8.95
N ALA A 132 13.06 0.13 7.90
CA ALA A 132 12.80 -1.30 7.76
C ALA A 132 14.09 -2.15 7.78
N VAL A 133 14.02 -3.31 8.44
CA VAL A 133 15.11 -4.28 8.42
C VAL A 133 14.98 -5.18 7.19
N PHE A 134 16.03 -5.22 6.38
CA PHE A 134 16.08 -6.06 5.18
C PHE A 134 16.69 -7.42 5.50
N TYR A 135 16.06 -8.49 4.99
CA TYR A 135 16.60 -9.83 5.08
C TYR A 135 16.55 -10.56 3.73
N PHE A 136 17.71 -11.00 3.26
CA PHE A 136 17.88 -11.68 1.98
C PHE A 136 18.15 -13.17 2.19
N PHE A 137 17.17 -14.03 1.87
CA PHE A 137 17.32 -15.48 1.89
C PHE A 137 17.79 -16.01 0.53
N LYS A 138 18.70 -16.98 0.55
CA LYS A 138 19.07 -17.75 -0.65
C LYS A 138 17.99 -18.74 -1.10
N THR A 139 17.08 -19.13 -0.19
CA THR A 139 15.93 -20.03 -0.46
C THR A 139 15.02 -19.46 -1.54
N PHE A 140 14.44 -20.30 -2.41
CA PHE A 140 13.43 -19.86 -3.38
C PHE A 140 12.05 -19.66 -2.72
N TRP A 141 11.22 -18.77 -3.27
CA TRP A 141 9.89 -18.49 -2.70
C TRP A 141 9.02 -19.75 -2.48
N PRO A 142 8.90 -20.69 -3.44
CA PRO A 142 8.09 -21.90 -3.23
C PRO A 142 8.62 -22.83 -2.13
N THR A 143 9.88 -22.68 -1.73
CA THR A 143 10.52 -23.47 -0.66
C THR A 143 10.63 -22.68 0.65
N PHE A 144 10.05 -21.48 0.73
CA PHE A 144 10.05 -20.66 1.93
C PHE A 144 9.15 -21.29 3.00
N THR A 145 9.64 -21.35 4.23
CA THR A 145 8.96 -22.04 5.34
C THR A 145 8.77 -21.12 6.54
N PHE A 146 7.92 -21.54 7.47
CA PHE A 146 7.73 -20.87 8.76
C PHE A 146 9.06 -20.55 9.47
N TRP A 147 10.04 -21.47 9.42
CA TRP A 147 11.35 -21.25 10.06
C TRP A 147 12.15 -20.09 9.45
N HIS A 148 11.99 -19.85 8.14
CA HIS A 148 12.60 -18.70 7.50
C HIS A 148 11.94 -17.39 8.00
N LEU A 149 10.60 -17.36 8.10
CA LEU A 149 9.89 -16.22 8.69
C LEU A 149 10.31 -15.97 10.15
N ALA A 150 10.37 -17.03 10.96
CA ALA A 150 10.81 -16.94 12.35
C ALA A 150 12.24 -16.38 12.46
N ALA A 151 13.16 -16.82 11.60
CA ALA A 151 14.51 -16.28 11.54
C ALA A 151 14.55 -14.78 11.16
N ALA A 152 13.70 -14.35 10.23
CA ALA A 152 13.57 -12.93 9.87
C ALA A 152 13.06 -12.08 11.06
N ILE A 153 12.06 -12.58 11.79
CA ILE A 153 11.52 -11.92 12.99
C ILE A 153 12.58 -11.82 14.09
N LEU A 154 13.30 -12.91 14.38
CA LEU A 154 14.39 -12.90 15.37
C LEU A 154 15.48 -11.89 14.98
N ARG A 155 15.82 -11.82 13.69
CA ARG A 155 16.79 -10.86 13.19
C ARG A 155 16.29 -9.42 13.35
N PHE A 156 15.02 -9.16 13.08
CA PHE A 156 14.41 -7.85 13.34
C PHE A 156 14.48 -7.47 14.82
N GLN A 157 14.10 -8.37 15.74
CA GLN A 157 14.17 -8.14 17.18
C GLN A 157 15.61 -7.81 17.63
N PHE A 158 16.59 -8.54 17.12
CA PHE A 158 18.01 -8.28 17.39
C PHE A 158 18.46 -6.91 16.86
N ASN A 159 18.11 -6.58 15.61
CA ASN A 159 18.47 -5.28 15.03
C ASN A 159 17.78 -4.13 15.75
N ARG A 160 16.52 -4.24 16.14
CA ARG A 160 15.84 -3.21 16.94
C ARG A 160 16.51 -2.97 18.29
N MET A 161 17.09 -4.01 18.91
CA MET A 161 17.86 -3.83 20.15
C MET A 161 19.15 -3.02 19.90
N VAL A 162 19.82 -3.24 18.77
CA VAL A 162 21.09 -2.58 18.40
C VAL A 162 20.89 -1.18 17.81
N LEU A 163 19.82 -0.99 17.03
CA LEU A 163 19.49 0.25 16.32
C LEU A 163 18.70 1.24 17.19
N ARG A 164 18.31 0.88 18.41
CA ARG A 164 17.72 1.81 19.38
C ARG A 164 18.69 2.96 19.61
N THR A 165 18.35 4.11 19.06
CA THR A 165 19.07 5.36 19.36
C THR A 165 18.45 5.99 20.61
N PRO A 166 19.19 6.79 21.40
CA PRO A 166 18.62 7.49 22.56
C PRO A 166 17.41 8.36 22.21
N SER A 167 17.30 8.83 20.96
CA SER A 167 16.15 9.57 20.42
C SER A 167 14.84 8.76 20.30
N ASP A 168 14.89 7.43 20.32
CA ASP A 168 13.68 6.60 20.32
C ASP A 168 12.95 6.61 21.67
N SER A 169 13.56 7.16 22.73
CA SER A 169 12.97 7.23 24.06
C SER A 169 12.02 8.42 24.28
N SER A 170 12.02 9.41 23.38
CA SER A 170 11.06 10.53 23.38
C SER A 170 9.88 10.33 22.43
N ALA A 171 9.95 9.37 21.51
CA ALA A 171 8.82 8.95 20.69
C ALA A 171 7.90 8.04 21.53
N THR A 172 6.98 8.65 22.26
CA THR A 172 5.86 7.91 22.84
C THR A 172 5.16 7.13 21.72
N HIS A 173 5.14 5.81 21.83
CA HIS A 173 4.25 4.95 21.06
C HIS A 173 2.81 5.34 21.40
N THR A 174 2.28 6.35 20.70
CA THR A 174 0.85 6.45 20.49
C THR A 174 0.50 5.49 19.36
N PRO A 175 -0.63 4.76 19.43
CA PRO A 175 -1.05 3.85 18.36
C PRO A 175 -1.41 4.58 17.05
N ASN A 176 -1.29 5.91 17.01
CA ASN A 176 -1.39 6.76 15.84
C ASN A 176 -0.05 7.49 15.67
N ASN A 177 0.96 6.81 15.14
CA ASN A 177 2.21 7.46 14.78
C ASN A 177 1.99 8.38 13.57
N VAL A 178 1.73 9.66 13.85
CA VAL A 178 2.12 10.79 12.99
C VAL A 178 3.53 11.17 13.46
N PRO A 179 4.62 10.75 12.80
CA PRO A 179 5.90 11.37 13.08
C PRO A 179 5.89 12.75 12.42
N TYR A 180 6.37 13.76 13.16
CA TYR A 180 6.54 15.16 12.70
C TYR A 180 5.36 16.13 12.93
N PHE A 181 4.69 16.08 14.08
CA PHE A 181 3.78 17.16 14.51
C PHE A 181 4.02 17.55 15.97
N ASP A 182 5.22 18.00 16.30
CA ASP A 182 5.44 18.68 17.58
C ASP A 182 6.47 19.82 17.48
N SER A 183 6.17 20.80 16.62
CA SER A 183 6.53 22.19 16.87
C SER A 183 5.73 23.11 15.94
N MET A 184 5.39 24.31 16.43
CA MET A 184 4.76 25.46 15.75
C MET A 184 3.23 25.57 15.88
N GLY A 185 2.81 26.63 16.58
CA GLY A 185 1.42 26.92 16.92
C GLY A 185 0.68 27.80 15.89
N LYS A 186 -0.65 27.92 16.06
CA LYS A 186 -1.64 28.81 15.41
C LYS A 186 -1.66 28.95 13.87
N SER A 187 -0.53 28.97 13.15
CA SER A 187 -0.44 28.87 11.68
C SER A 187 -0.98 27.55 11.15
N ASN A 188 -0.97 26.50 11.99
CA ASN A 188 -1.30 25.13 11.61
C ASN A 188 -2.80 24.84 11.45
N PHE A 189 -3.72 25.66 11.95
CA PHE A 189 -5.15 25.32 11.83
C PHE A 189 -5.65 25.43 10.38
N GLY A 190 -5.20 26.47 9.65
CA GLY A 190 -5.53 26.64 8.23
C GLY A 190 -4.94 25.53 7.36
N THR A 191 -3.67 25.19 7.59
CA THR A 191 -3.00 24.08 6.91
C THR A 191 -3.65 22.74 7.23
N ALA A 192 -3.91 22.42 8.50
CA ALA A 192 -4.56 21.17 8.88
C ALA A 192 -5.94 21.01 8.21
N LYS A 193 -6.75 22.07 8.18
CA LYS A 193 -8.05 22.04 7.51
C LYS A 193 -7.92 21.78 6.01
N ARG A 194 -6.98 22.44 5.32
CA ARG A 194 -6.72 22.21 3.89
C ARG A 194 -6.23 20.79 3.62
N LEU A 195 -5.28 20.31 4.42
CA LEU A 195 -4.76 18.95 4.33
C LEU A 195 -5.88 17.91 4.50
N THR A 196 -6.72 18.03 5.53
CA THR A 196 -7.88 17.15 5.70
C THR A 196 -8.77 17.15 4.47
N ALA A 197 -9.20 18.32 4.00
CA ALA A 197 -10.05 18.42 2.82
C ALA A 197 -9.41 17.83 1.55
N PHE A 198 -8.10 18.03 1.38
CA PHE A 198 -7.35 17.46 0.27
C PHE A 198 -7.31 15.93 0.34
N PHE A 199 -7.03 15.34 1.51
CA PHE A 199 -6.97 13.88 1.64
C PHE A 199 -8.35 13.22 1.51
N ASP A 200 -9.39 13.85 2.03
CA ASP A 200 -10.77 13.39 1.84
C ASP A 200 -11.12 13.36 0.33
N LEU A 201 -10.76 14.40 -0.41
CA LEU A 201 -10.95 14.47 -1.86
C LEU A 201 -10.18 13.36 -2.60
N VAL A 202 -8.94 13.08 -2.20
CA VAL A 202 -8.14 12.01 -2.81
C VAL A 202 -8.78 10.65 -2.55
N GLU A 203 -9.21 10.38 -1.32
CA GLU A 203 -9.89 9.12 -0.95
C GLU A 203 -11.21 8.94 -1.70
N GLU A 204 -12.00 10.01 -1.86
CA GLU A 204 -13.24 9.98 -2.66
C GLU A 204 -12.98 9.63 -4.13
N ARG A 205 -11.93 10.19 -4.74
CA ARG A 205 -11.53 9.90 -6.12
C ARG A 205 -11.09 8.46 -6.31
N GLU A 206 -10.29 7.95 -5.38
CA GLU A 206 -9.85 6.55 -5.41
C GLU A 206 -11.03 5.61 -5.24
N LEU A 207 -11.94 5.88 -4.30
CA LEU A 207 -13.12 5.07 -4.08
C LEU A 207 -14.05 5.06 -5.30
N SER A 208 -14.28 6.23 -5.91
CA SER A 208 -15.06 6.36 -7.15
C SER A 208 -14.43 5.56 -8.30
N THR A 209 -13.10 5.67 -8.47
CA THR A 209 -12.36 4.89 -9.48
C THR A 209 -12.48 3.39 -9.24
N LEU A 210 -12.38 2.96 -7.98
CA LEU A 210 -12.52 1.56 -7.58
C LEU A 210 -13.92 1.02 -7.88
N GLN A 211 -14.97 1.78 -7.53
CA GLN A 211 -16.36 1.44 -7.85
C GLN A 211 -16.59 1.33 -9.35
N ASN A 212 -16.05 2.26 -10.15
CA ASN A 212 -16.14 2.22 -11.60
C ASN A 212 -15.46 0.97 -12.18
N HIS A 213 -14.30 0.57 -11.65
CA HIS A 213 -13.64 -0.66 -12.05
C HIS A 213 -14.44 -1.92 -11.70
N ALA A 214 -15.02 -1.98 -10.49
CA ALA A 214 -15.83 -3.11 -10.04
C ALA A 214 -17.12 -3.29 -10.86
N ASN A 215 -17.72 -2.19 -11.30
CA ASN A 215 -18.98 -2.15 -12.07
C ASN A 215 -18.77 -2.27 -13.59
N SER A 216 -17.52 -2.33 -14.07
CA SER A 216 -17.25 -2.43 -15.50
C SER A 216 -17.78 -3.75 -16.09
N SER A 217 -18.91 -3.67 -16.76
CA SER A 217 -19.55 -4.76 -17.49
C SER A 217 -18.84 -4.98 -18.83
N HIS A 218 -17.61 -5.48 -18.81
CA HIS A 218 -17.09 -6.16 -19.99
C HIS A 218 -17.70 -7.56 -20.03
N PRO A 219 -18.51 -7.91 -21.06
CA PRO A 219 -18.94 -9.29 -21.25
C PRO A 219 -17.69 -10.17 -21.36
N LEU A 220 -17.70 -11.30 -20.66
CA LEU A 220 -16.81 -12.42 -20.94
C LEU A 220 -17.24 -12.99 -22.30
N GLY A 221 -16.80 -12.36 -23.38
CA GLY A 221 -17.20 -12.70 -24.74
C GLY A 221 -16.04 -12.52 -25.70
N SER A 222 -15.47 -13.67 -26.10
CA SER A 222 -14.89 -13.97 -27.41
C SER A 222 -14.06 -12.87 -28.10
N ASP A 223 -12.74 -13.04 -28.04
CA ASP A 223 -11.73 -12.69 -29.06
C ASP A 223 -10.40 -13.30 -28.55
N ASP A 224 -9.61 -14.10 -29.27
CA ASP A 224 -9.62 -14.49 -30.67
C ASP A 224 -8.85 -15.84 -30.78
N ARG A 225 -9.45 -16.84 -31.40
CA ARG A 225 -8.76 -18.01 -31.96
C ARG A 225 -8.63 -17.71 -33.46
N THR A 226 -7.62 -16.94 -33.83
CA THR A 226 -7.01 -16.75 -35.17
C THR A 226 -6.00 -15.60 -34.96
N ASP A 227 -4.73 -15.62 -35.31
CA ASP A 227 -4.03 -16.18 -36.46
C ASP A 227 -2.56 -16.49 -36.13
N GLN A 228 -2.08 -17.59 -36.73
CA GLN A 228 -0.73 -17.91 -37.24
C GLN A 228 0.51 -17.77 -36.33
#